data_AF-A0A9P2R058-F1
#
_entry.id   AF-A0A9P2R058-F1
#
_cell.length_a   1.000
_cell.length_b   1.000
_cell.length_c   1.000
_cell.angle_alpha   90.00
_cell.angle_beta   90.00
_cell.angle_gamma   90.00
#
_symmetry.space_group_name_H-M   'P 1'
#
loop_
_entity.id
_entity.type
_entity.pdbx_description
1 polymer ?
#
loop_
_entity_poly.entity_id
_entity_poly.type
_entity_poly.pdbx_seq_one_letter_code
_entity_poly.pdbx_strand_id
1 'polypeptide(L)'
;MLTLDEIGQSVRNNIQLIIDHVGLPLAVGPLSDDDYKILCGGYGELEWDYALSTYGNSREKYEFCIKLVQQGRVQGIPSGAAICVYGVEENIFRIHMIERFSREDESHPLKGRMVLLTLMSAFIFCKAVECKVVHIVEPVPELVQYYESFGFRMEQCGYVMSAVIDELQDIFLKFAQ
;
A
#
# COMPACT_ATOMS: atom_id res chain seq x y z
N MET A 1 -0.44 22.45 11.04
CA MET A 1 -1.11 21.29 10.43
C MET A 1 -0.07 20.64 9.53
N LEU A 2 0.13 19.32 9.62
CA LEU A 2 1.14 18.64 8.79
C LEU A 2 0.67 18.64 7.32
N THR A 3 1.62 18.66 6.38
CA THR A 3 1.33 18.44 4.96
C THR A 3 1.05 16.95 4.70
N LEU A 4 0.42 16.62 3.56
CA LEU A 4 0.19 15.22 3.18
C LEU A 4 1.51 14.45 3.01
N ASP A 5 2.57 15.11 2.57
CA ASP A 5 3.91 14.52 2.48
C ASP A 5 4.49 14.18 3.85
N GLU A 6 4.34 15.08 4.83
CA GLU A 6 4.77 14.86 6.22
C GLU A 6 3.98 13.73 6.88
N ILE A 7 2.66 13.68 6.63
CA ILE A 7 1.80 12.58 7.08
C ILE A 7 2.26 11.28 6.43
N GLY A 8 2.46 11.26 5.11
CA GLY A 8 2.94 10.09 4.39
C GLY A 8 4.28 9.58 4.91
N GLN A 9 5.22 10.48 5.24
CA GLN A 9 6.48 10.11 5.85
C GLN A 9 6.28 9.50 7.24
N SER A 10 5.41 10.10 8.06
CA SER A 10 5.06 9.56 9.37
C SER A 10 4.45 8.16 9.26
N VAL A 11 3.54 7.94 8.32
CA VAL A 11 2.92 6.62 8.08
C VAL A 11 3.98 5.60 7.70
N ARG A 12 4.87 5.90 6.74
CA ARG A 12 5.97 4.99 6.37
C ARG A 12 6.88 4.66 7.56
N ASN A 13 7.21 5.63 8.39
CA ASN A 13 7.99 5.39 9.61
C ASN A 13 7.26 4.45 10.58
N ASN A 14 5.94 4.63 10.79
CA ASN A 14 5.16 3.73 11.64
C ASN A 14 5.10 2.30 11.07
N ILE A 15 4.99 2.16 9.75
CA ILE A 15 5.04 0.85 9.10
C ILE A 15 6.41 0.20 9.26
N GLN A 16 7.50 0.96 9.17
CA GLN A 16 8.84 0.44 9.44
C GLN A 16 8.94 -0.09 10.88
N LEU A 17 8.43 0.66 11.87
CA LEU A 17 8.42 0.20 13.26
C LEU A 17 7.65 -1.11 13.44
N ILE A 18 6.52 -1.27 12.74
CA ILE A 18 5.73 -2.52 12.76
C ILE A 18 6.54 -3.67 12.15
N ILE A 19 7.15 -3.45 10.98
CA ILE A 19 8.01 -4.42 10.29
C ILE A 19 9.18 -4.86 11.17
N ASP A 20 9.85 -3.91 11.82
CA ASP A 20 10.98 -4.16 12.72
C ASP A 20 10.53 -4.93 13.97
N HIS A 21 9.38 -4.60 14.53
CA HIS A 21 8.81 -5.27 15.70
C HIS A 21 8.55 -6.76 15.46
N VAL A 22 8.08 -7.12 14.26
CA VAL A 22 7.85 -8.53 13.87
C VAL A 22 9.12 -9.21 13.32
N GLY A 23 10.26 -8.49 13.26
CA GLY A 23 11.54 -9.03 12.83
C GLY A 23 11.65 -9.37 11.34
N LEU A 24 10.84 -8.73 10.50
CA LEU A 24 10.91 -8.95 9.05
C LEU A 24 12.10 -8.19 8.45
N PRO A 25 12.93 -8.83 7.59
CA PRO A 25 14.08 -8.17 6.96
C PRO A 25 13.62 -7.32 5.76
N LEU A 26 12.74 -6.34 6.01
CA LEU A 26 12.14 -5.49 5.01
C LEU A 26 12.35 -4.02 5.38
N ALA A 27 12.48 -3.18 4.36
CA ALA A 27 12.53 -1.73 4.50
C ALA A 27 11.36 -1.12 3.73
N VAL A 28 10.68 -0.14 4.32
CA VAL A 28 9.65 0.67 3.67
C VAL A 28 10.17 2.07 3.40
N GLY A 29 9.87 2.61 2.22
CA GLY A 29 10.28 3.96 1.82
C GLY A 29 9.37 4.53 0.74
N PRO A 30 9.55 5.80 0.36
CA PRO A 30 8.95 6.32 -0.87
C PRO A 30 9.52 5.58 -2.09
N LEU A 31 8.83 5.66 -3.23
CA LEU A 31 9.41 5.24 -4.50
C LEU A 31 10.55 6.19 -4.88
N SER A 32 11.74 5.66 -5.17
CA SER A 32 12.86 6.46 -5.70
C SER A 32 12.82 6.55 -7.22
N ASP A 33 13.58 7.48 -7.82
CA ASP A 33 13.69 7.59 -9.29
C ASP A 33 14.11 6.27 -9.97
N ASP A 34 14.92 5.45 -9.30
CA ASP A 34 15.31 4.14 -9.81
C ASP A 34 14.17 3.13 -9.72
N ASP A 35 13.33 3.21 -8.69
CA ASP A 35 12.11 2.40 -8.61
C ASP A 35 11.15 2.76 -9.74
N TYR A 36 10.96 4.06 -10.03
CA TYR A 36 10.14 4.51 -11.16
C TYR A 36 10.64 3.92 -12.48
N LYS A 37 11.96 3.96 -12.74
CA LYS A 37 12.54 3.37 -13.96
C LYS A 37 12.29 1.87 -14.07
N ILE A 38 12.44 1.15 -12.95
CA ILE A 38 12.20 -0.31 -12.90
C ILE A 38 10.73 -0.59 -13.20
N LEU A 39 9.81 0.12 -12.55
CA LEU A 39 8.37 -0.12 -12.67
C LEU A 39 7.83 0.25 -14.06
N CYS A 40 8.25 1.38 -14.64
CA CYS A 40 7.94 1.73 -16.03
C CYS A 40 8.54 0.75 -17.05
N GLY A 41 9.56 -0.02 -16.65
CA GLY A 41 10.21 -1.02 -17.50
C GLY A 41 9.45 -2.35 -17.64
N GLY A 42 8.23 -2.47 -17.08
CA GLY A 42 7.44 -3.70 -17.11
C GLY A 42 7.87 -4.75 -16.08
N TYR A 43 8.40 -4.30 -14.94
CA TYR A 43 8.84 -5.20 -13.86
C TYR A 43 7.68 -5.86 -13.10
N GLY A 44 6.53 -5.19 -13.01
CA GLY A 44 5.30 -5.73 -12.43
C GLY A 44 4.36 -6.30 -13.48
N GLU A 45 3.35 -7.03 -13.03
CA GLU A 45 2.25 -7.52 -13.87
C GLU A 45 1.10 -6.53 -13.97
N LEU A 46 0.93 -5.65 -12.99
CA LEU A 46 0.01 -4.54 -13.13
C LEU A 46 0.61 -3.47 -14.04
N GLU A 47 -0.26 -2.65 -14.64
CA GLU A 47 0.12 -1.57 -15.57
C GLU A 47 0.74 -0.37 -14.81
N TRP A 48 1.94 -0.55 -14.26
CA TRP A 48 2.63 0.45 -13.45
C TRP A 48 2.96 1.73 -14.22
N ASP A 49 3.27 1.63 -15.51
CA ASP A 49 3.51 2.83 -16.34
C ASP A 49 2.27 3.74 -16.39
N TYR A 50 1.09 3.14 -16.55
CA TYR A 50 -0.18 3.85 -16.48
C TYR A 50 -0.43 4.44 -15.09
N ALA A 51 -0.24 3.65 -14.02
CA ALA A 51 -0.52 4.11 -12.67
C ALA A 51 0.43 5.25 -12.22
N LEU A 52 1.71 5.16 -12.55
CA LEU A 52 2.70 6.19 -12.21
C LEU A 52 2.46 7.47 -13.01
N SER A 53 2.10 7.37 -14.29
CA SER A 53 1.76 8.55 -15.10
C SER A 53 0.45 9.23 -14.65
N THR A 54 -0.54 8.44 -14.21
CA THR A 54 -1.86 8.95 -13.80
C THR A 54 -1.85 9.50 -12.37
N TYR A 55 -1.25 8.79 -11.43
CA TYR A 55 -1.33 9.10 -9.99
C TYR A 55 -0.01 9.55 -9.38
N GLY A 56 1.13 9.15 -9.96
CA GLY A 56 2.47 9.43 -9.42
C GLY A 56 2.85 10.92 -9.38
N ASN A 57 2.16 11.79 -10.13
CA ASN A 57 2.37 13.25 -10.08
C ASN A 57 1.33 13.98 -9.21
N SER A 58 0.39 13.27 -8.60
CA SER A 58 -0.61 13.90 -7.74
C SER A 58 0.05 14.47 -6.47
N ARG A 59 -0.35 15.69 -6.08
CA ARG A 59 0.04 16.30 -4.80
C ARG A 59 -0.64 15.65 -3.59
N GLU A 60 -1.65 14.82 -3.87
CA GLU A 60 -2.45 14.11 -2.87
C GLU A 60 -2.09 12.63 -2.80
N LYS A 61 -1.01 12.23 -3.49
CA LYS A 61 -0.58 10.84 -3.49
C LYS A 61 0.00 10.44 -2.14
N TYR A 62 -0.21 9.17 -1.81
CA TYR A 62 0.57 8.46 -0.83
C TYR A 62 1.04 7.16 -1.47
N GLU A 63 2.35 7.04 -1.65
CA GLU A 63 2.98 5.85 -2.21
C GLU A 63 4.09 5.35 -1.29
N PHE A 64 4.35 4.06 -1.41
CA PHE A 64 5.50 3.44 -0.76
C PHE A 64 5.97 2.22 -1.53
N CYS A 65 7.26 1.92 -1.39
CA CYS A 65 7.89 0.70 -1.82
C CYS A 65 8.37 -0.10 -0.61
N ILE A 66 8.40 -1.41 -0.77
CA ILE A 66 9.00 -2.36 0.16
C ILE A 66 10.20 -2.99 -0.53
N LYS A 67 11.34 -3.01 0.14
CA LYS A 67 12.59 -3.59 -0.34
C LYS A 67 13.12 -4.60 0.68
N LEU A 68 13.75 -5.66 0.19
CA LEU A 68 14.40 -6.65 1.05
C LEU A 68 15.65 -6.06 1.70
N VAL A 69 15.93 -6.44 2.94
CA VAL A 69 17.18 -6.15 3.64
C VAL A 69 17.99 -7.45 3.73
N GLN A 70 19.16 -7.47 3.11
CA GLN A 70 20.08 -8.61 3.19
C GLN A 70 21.43 -8.14 3.70
N GLN A 71 21.97 -8.85 4.70
CA GLN A 71 23.28 -8.54 5.30
C GLN A 71 23.42 -7.08 5.74
N GLY A 72 22.34 -6.52 6.31
CA GLY A 72 22.30 -5.12 6.77
C GLY A 72 22.21 -4.07 5.67
N ARG A 73 21.94 -4.47 4.41
CA ARG A 73 21.79 -3.55 3.26
C ARG A 73 20.43 -3.70 2.61
N VAL A 74 19.78 -2.56 2.39
CA VAL A 74 18.55 -2.47 1.59
C VAL A 74 18.91 -2.79 0.14
N GLN A 75 18.21 -3.76 -0.45
CA GLN A 75 18.39 -4.15 -1.84
C GLN A 75 17.84 -3.06 -2.78
N GLY A 76 18.44 -2.91 -3.96
CA GLY A 76 18.04 -1.85 -4.90
C GLY A 76 16.68 -2.09 -5.55
N ILE A 77 16.27 -3.34 -5.69
CA ILE A 77 15.07 -3.76 -6.44
C ILE A 77 13.86 -3.80 -5.50
N PRO A 78 12.70 -3.23 -5.90
CA PRO A 78 11.45 -3.37 -5.16
C PRO A 78 11.01 -4.84 -5.00
N SER A 79 10.62 -5.19 -3.77
CA SER A 79 9.91 -6.43 -3.45
C SER A 79 8.40 -6.27 -3.59
N GLY A 80 7.89 -5.06 -3.35
CA GLY A 80 6.49 -4.70 -3.58
C GLY A 80 6.29 -3.19 -3.51
N ALA A 81 5.17 -2.70 -4.00
CA ALA A 81 4.84 -1.29 -3.99
C ALA A 81 3.32 -1.07 -3.97
N ALA A 82 2.91 0.12 -3.51
CA ALA A 82 1.54 0.57 -3.57
C ALA A 82 1.44 2.06 -3.91
N ILE A 83 0.37 2.43 -4.62
CA ILE A 83 0.01 3.82 -4.94
C ILE A 83 -1.40 4.07 -4.46
N CYS A 84 -1.54 5.12 -3.64
CA CYS A 84 -2.80 5.59 -3.12
C CYS A 84 -2.95 7.09 -3.41
N VAL A 85 -4.19 7.59 -3.42
CA VAL A 85 -4.51 9.02 -3.55
C VAL A 85 -5.57 9.38 -2.52
N TYR A 86 -5.32 10.42 -1.74
CA TYR A 86 -6.28 10.94 -0.77
C TYR A 86 -7.03 12.15 -1.35
N GLY A 87 -8.28 11.94 -1.78
CA GLY A 87 -9.10 13.04 -2.27
C GLY A 87 -9.50 13.96 -1.13
N VAL A 88 -8.90 15.15 -1.06
CA VAL A 88 -9.11 16.09 0.06
C VAL A 88 -10.56 16.59 0.09
N GLU A 89 -11.16 16.83 -1.07
CA GLU A 89 -12.54 17.32 -1.17
C GLU A 89 -13.57 16.27 -0.77
N GLU A 90 -13.40 15.02 -1.23
CA GLU A 90 -14.34 13.95 -0.93
C GLU A 90 -14.05 13.28 0.42
N ASN A 91 -12.86 13.50 0.97
CA ASN A 91 -12.36 12.85 2.18
C ASN A 91 -12.39 11.32 2.04
N ILE A 92 -11.84 10.82 0.94
CA ILE A 92 -11.76 9.39 0.60
C ILE A 92 -10.32 9.03 0.25
N PHE A 93 -9.80 8.00 0.92
CA PHE A 93 -8.50 7.43 0.62
C PHE A 93 -8.64 6.29 -0.39
N ARG A 94 -8.05 6.44 -1.58
CA ARG A 94 -8.20 5.48 -2.69
C ARG A 94 -6.90 4.74 -2.89
N ILE A 95 -6.96 3.41 -2.87
CA ILE A 95 -5.87 2.51 -3.20
C ILE A 95 -6.03 2.14 -4.66
N HIS A 96 -5.04 2.49 -5.49
CA HIS A 96 -5.05 2.25 -6.94
C HIS A 96 -4.18 1.06 -7.33
N MET A 97 -3.03 0.89 -6.66
CA MET A 97 -2.08 -0.18 -6.98
C MET A 97 -1.60 -0.86 -5.71
N ILE A 98 -1.57 -2.19 -5.73
CA ILE A 98 -0.88 -3.03 -4.74
C ILE A 98 -0.23 -4.18 -5.50
N GLU A 99 1.09 -4.29 -5.46
CA GLU A 99 1.77 -5.44 -6.03
C GLU A 99 2.93 -5.95 -5.19
N ARG A 100 3.06 -7.28 -5.12
CA ARG A 100 4.27 -7.98 -4.69
C ARG A 100 4.95 -8.53 -5.94
N PHE A 101 6.19 -8.10 -6.20
CA PHE A 101 6.95 -8.49 -7.40
C PHE A 101 7.62 -9.86 -7.27
N SER A 102 7.92 -10.31 -6.05
CA SER A 102 8.53 -11.62 -5.78
C SER A 102 7.50 -12.76 -5.73
N ARG A 103 6.79 -12.99 -6.85
CA ARG A 103 5.67 -13.95 -6.91
C ARG A 103 6.10 -15.40 -6.72
N GLU A 104 7.13 -15.80 -7.44
CA GLU A 104 7.65 -17.18 -7.49
C GLU A 104 8.48 -17.56 -6.26
N ASP A 105 8.92 -16.57 -5.47
CA ASP A 105 9.66 -16.82 -4.24
C ASP A 105 8.71 -16.99 -3.05
N GLU A 106 8.41 -18.25 -2.75
CA GLU A 106 7.52 -18.62 -1.67
C GLU A 106 8.14 -18.43 -0.28
N SER A 107 9.47 -18.27 -0.21
CA SER A 107 10.20 -17.94 1.01
C SER A 107 10.29 -16.44 1.27
N HIS A 108 9.87 -15.62 0.29
CA HIS A 108 10.02 -14.17 0.38
C HIS A 108 9.24 -13.60 1.57
N PRO A 109 9.86 -12.78 2.44
CA PRO A 109 9.22 -12.27 3.67
C PRO A 109 7.92 -11.48 3.42
N LEU A 110 7.80 -10.85 2.25
CA LEU A 110 6.62 -10.10 1.83
C LEU A 110 5.42 -10.97 1.38
N LYS A 111 5.58 -12.30 1.24
CA LYS A 111 4.50 -13.21 0.86
C LYS A 111 3.33 -13.07 1.84
N GLY A 112 2.13 -12.84 1.29
CA GLY A 112 0.90 -12.66 2.07
C GLY A 112 0.80 -11.35 2.86
N ARG A 113 1.82 -10.48 2.80
CA ARG A 113 1.92 -9.28 3.64
C ARG A 113 1.75 -7.96 2.89
N MET A 114 1.89 -7.94 1.57
CA MET A 114 1.84 -6.70 0.79
C MET A 114 0.49 -5.97 0.96
N VAL A 115 -0.64 -6.69 0.81
CA VAL A 115 -1.96 -6.10 1.03
C VAL A 115 -2.13 -5.62 2.47
N LEU A 116 -1.72 -6.43 3.46
CA LEU A 116 -1.81 -6.06 4.87
C LEU A 116 -1.03 -4.78 5.17
N LEU A 117 0.19 -4.65 4.66
CA LEU A 117 1.00 -3.44 4.80
C LEU A 117 0.30 -2.23 4.17
N THR A 118 -0.28 -2.37 2.98
CA THR A 118 -1.04 -1.27 2.36
C THR A 118 -2.26 -0.87 3.19
N LEU A 119 -3.03 -1.83 3.70
CA LEU A 119 -4.22 -1.52 4.48
C LEU A 119 -3.88 -0.93 5.86
N MET A 120 -2.78 -1.36 6.49
CA MET A 120 -2.26 -0.71 7.71
C MET A 120 -1.83 0.72 7.42
N SER A 121 -1.13 0.96 6.30
CA SER A 121 -0.76 2.32 5.87
C SER A 121 -2.00 3.18 5.67
N ALA A 122 -3.03 2.66 4.99
CA ALA A 122 -4.29 3.35 4.77
C ALA A 122 -4.98 3.70 6.10
N PHE A 123 -5.04 2.75 7.04
CA PHE A 123 -5.59 2.99 8.38
C PHE A 123 -4.88 4.12 9.12
N ILE A 124 -3.55 4.06 9.21
CA ILE A 124 -2.75 5.06 9.93
C ILE A 124 -2.88 6.43 9.25
N PHE A 125 -2.80 6.47 7.92
CA PHE A 125 -2.98 7.70 7.14
C PHE A 125 -4.36 8.31 7.41
N CYS A 126 -5.43 7.53 7.29
CA CYS A 126 -6.79 8.02 7.45
C CYS A 126 -7.05 8.50 8.88
N LYS A 127 -6.51 7.83 9.91
CA LYS A 127 -6.58 8.32 11.29
C LYS A 127 -5.88 9.67 11.46
N ALA A 128 -4.77 9.92 10.73
CA ALA A 128 -4.04 11.19 10.81
C ALA A 128 -4.78 12.36 10.13
N VAL A 129 -5.60 12.10 9.12
CA VAL A 129 -6.38 13.13 8.39
C VAL A 129 -7.88 13.11 8.70
N GLU A 130 -8.29 12.33 9.70
CA GLU A 130 -9.69 12.11 10.07
C GLU A 130 -10.57 11.61 8.90
N CYS A 131 -9.96 10.86 7.97
CA CYS A 131 -10.66 10.19 6.89
C CYS A 131 -11.38 8.94 7.39
N LYS A 132 -12.60 8.73 6.86
CA LYS A 132 -13.51 7.69 7.35
C LYS A 132 -13.65 6.52 6.40
N VAL A 133 -13.29 6.69 5.13
CA VAL A 133 -13.59 5.72 4.06
C VAL A 133 -12.34 5.44 3.25
N VAL A 134 -12.06 4.14 3.07
CA VAL A 134 -11.02 3.65 2.17
C VAL A 134 -11.68 2.94 1.01
N HIS A 135 -11.24 3.26 -0.21
CA HIS A 135 -11.62 2.57 -1.42
C HIS A 135 -10.45 1.75 -1.96
N ILE A 136 -10.75 0.55 -2.44
CA ILE A 136 -9.90 -0.19 -3.39
C ILE A 136 -10.53 0.00 -4.76
N VAL A 137 -9.79 0.62 -5.67
CA VAL A 137 -10.23 0.88 -7.05
C VAL A 137 -9.80 -0.29 -7.91
N GLU A 138 -10.73 -0.79 -8.73
CA GLU A 138 -10.54 -1.91 -9.66
C GLU A 138 -9.89 -3.14 -8.98
N PRO A 139 -10.51 -3.69 -7.92
CA PRO A 139 -9.92 -4.81 -7.20
C PRO A 139 -9.74 -6.01 -8.14
N VAL A 140 -8.58 -6.65 -8.03
CA VAL A 140 -8.31 -7.93 -8.70
C VAL A 140 -9.40 -8.94 -8.28
N PRO A 141 -10.16 -9.54 -9.22
CA PRO A 141 -11.34 -10.35 -8.91
C PRO A 141 -11.08 -11.47 -7.89
N GLU A 142 -9.92 -12.11 -7.97
CA GLU A 142 -9.49 -13.20 -7.09
C GLU A 142 -9.26 -12.75 -5.64
N LEU A 143 -9.05 -11.45 -5.41
CA LEU A 143 -8.82 -10.87 -4.09
C LEU A 143 -10.08 -10.25 -3.46
N VAL A 144 -11.22 -10.23 -4.16
CA VAL A 144 -12.46 -9.63 -3.64
C VAL A 144 -12.86 -10.25 -2.31
N GLN A 145 -12.95 -11.58 -2.20
CA GLN A 145 -13.29 -12.26 -0.94
C GLN A 145 -12.26 -11.99 0.17
N TYR A 146 -10.98 -11.82 -0.21
CA TYR A 146 -9.94 -11.47 0.74
C TYR A 146 -10.17 -10.07 1.30
N TYR A 147 -10.50 -9.09 0.46
CA TYR A 147 -10.85 -7.73 0.89
C TYR A 147 -12.14 -7.70 1.74
N GLU A 148 -13.16 -8.48 1.38
CA GLU A 148 -14.39 -8.62 2.18
C GLU A 148 -14.10 -9.09 3.62
N SER A 149 -13.06 -9.92 3.81
CA SER A 149 -12.64 -10.37 5.14
C SER A 149 -12.11 -9.25 6.06
N PHE A 150 -11.93 -8.03 5.53
CA PHE A 150 -11.57 -6.82 6.27
C PHE A 150 -12.70 -5.78 6.33
N GLY A 151 -13.91 -6.13 5.90
CA GLY A 151 -15.07 -5.22 5.90
C GLY A 151 -15.35 -4.49 4.59
N PHE A 152 -14.48 -4.65 3.58
CA PHE A 152 -14.74 -4.06 2.27
C PHE A 152 -15.99 -4.65 1.61
N ARG A 153 -16.75 -3.81 0.92
CA ARG A 153 -17.94 -4.21 0.15
C ARG A 153 -17.89 -3.61 -1.24
N MET A 154 -18.27 -4.39 -2.25
CA MET A 154 -18.38 -3.90 -3.61
C MET A 154 -19.50 -2.85 -3.71
N GLU A 155 -19.17 -1.69 -4.28
CA GLU A 155 -20.10 -0.62 -4.58
C GLU A 155 -20.97 -0.95 -5.80
N GLN A 156 -22.06 -0.20 -5.97
CA GLN A 156 -23.00 -0.40 -7.09
C GLN A 156 -22.35 -0.26 -8.47
N CYS A 157 -21.26 0.49 -8.57
CA CYS A 157 -20.52 0.66 -9.82
C CYS A 157 -19.77 -0.60 -10.26
N GLY A 158 -19.54 -1.56 -9.36
CA GLY A 158 -18.95 -2.86 -9.66
C GLY A 158 -17.42 -2.88 -9.82
N TYR A 159 -16.75 -1.74 -9.66
CA TYR A 159 -15.29 -1.63 -9.77
C TYR A 159 -14.64 -0.89 -8.58
N VAL A 160 -15.39 -0.62 -7.52
CA VAL A 160 -14.86 -0.02 -6.29
C VAL A 160 -15.33 -0.84 -5.12
N MET A 161 -14.40 -1.17 -4.21
CA MET A 161 -14.74 -1.72 -2.91
C MET A 161 -14.48 -0.69 -1.82
N SER A 162 -15.41 -0.52 -0.89
CA SER A 162 -15.33 0.47 0.19
C SER A 162 -15.37 -0.19 1.56
N ALA A 163 -14.58 0.34 2.49
CA ALA A 163 -14.66 0.01 3.91
C ALA A 163 -14.62 1.29 4.75
N VAL A 164 -15.29 1.27 5.90
CA VAL A 164 -15.11 2.32 6.90
C VAL A 164 -13.86 2.02 7.74
N ILE A 165 -13.12 3.06 8.12
CA ILE A 165 -11.84 2.89 8.81
C ILE A 165 -11.92 2.10 10.11
N ASP A 166 -13.04 2.17 10.82
CA ASP A 166 -13.17 1.45 12.09
C ASP A 166 -13.31 -0.07 11.91
N GLU A 167 -13.68 -0.56 10.73
CA GLU A 167 -13.68 -1.99 10.39
C GLU A 167 -12.27 -2.52 10.08
N LEU A 168 -11.32 -1.63 9.78
CA LEU A 168 -9.96 -1.99 9.39
C LEU A 168 -9.02 -2.32 10.58
N GLN A 169 -9.50 -2.27 11.82
CA GLN A 169 -8.67 -2.50 13.02
C GLN A 169 -8.09 -3.92 13.08
N ASP A 170 -8.83 -4.92 12.57
CA ASP A 170 -8.43 -6.34 12.61
C ASP A 170 -7.22 -6.67 11.71
N ILE A 171 -6.81 -5.74 10.85
CA ILE A 171 -5.63 -5.92 9.97
C ILE A 171 -4.36 -6.13 10.80
N PHE A 172 -4.20 -5.39 11.90
CA PHE A 172 -3.01 -5.51 12.76
C PHE A 172 -2.95 -6.89 13.44
N LEU A 173 -4.11 -7.45 13.81
CA LEU A 173 -4.19 -8.80 14.37
C LEU A 173 -3.84 -9.87 13.34
N LYS A 174 -4.24 -9.69 12.07
CA LYS A 174 -3.88 -10.61 10.96
C LYS A 174 -2.41 -10.48 10.55
N PHE A 175 -1.81 -9.31 10.67
CA PHE A 175 -0.40 -9.10 10.32
C PHE A 175 0.58 -9.70 11.34
N ALA A 176 0.19 -9.75 12.62
CA ALA A 176 0.99 -10.32 13.70
C ALA A 176 1.00 -11.87 13.73
N GLN A 177 0.19 -12.53 12.90
CA GLN A 177 0.11 -13.99 12.77
C GLN A 177 1.14 -14.51 11.76
#